data_AF-A0AAU6HX78-F1
#
_entry.id   AF-A0AAU6HX78-F1
#
_cell.length_a   1.000
_cell.length_b   1.000
_cell.length_c   1.000
_cell.angle_alpha   90.00
_cell.angle_beta   90.00
_cell.angle_gamma   90.00
#
_symmetry.space_group_name_H-M   'P 1'
#
loop_
_entity.id
_entity.type
_entity.pdbx_description
1 polymer ?
#
loop_
_entity_poly.entity_id
_entity_poly.type
_entity_poly.pdbx_seq_one_letter_code
_entity_poly.pdbx_strand_id
1 'polypeptide(L)'
;MNQPAAPRVQPVPRPALMAEFRALLTSGVLTDRAGAPLGAPCGCGGLTDGYTCPLSLRCPSCAEPAGRPCRRPSGHQAAETHVPRLRAAGSLDKARERDGDPTLPAPWPDHDPTDQILPKDRT
;
A
#
# COMPACT_ATOMS: atom_id res chain seq x y z
N MET A 1 -15.40 19.25 24.39
CA MET A 1 -15.84 18.75 23.06
C MET A 1 -14.58 18.59 22.22
N ASN A 2 -14.09 17.37 22.02
CA ASN A 2 -12.93 17.15 21.14
C ASN A 2 -13.44 17.22 19.70
N GLN A 3 -13.09 18.31 19.01
CA GLN A 3 -13.24 18.39 17.57
C GLN A 3 -12.45 17.22 16.97
N PRO A 4 -13.05 16.37 16.11
CA PRO A 4 -12.25 15.40 15.38
C PRO A 4 -11.24 16.19 14.55
N ALA A 5 -9.94 15.94 14.77
CA ALA A 5 -8.89 16.54 13.97
C ALA A 5 -9.20 16.27 12.49
N ALA A 6 -9.11 17.31 11.65
CA ALA A 6 -9.33 17.17 10.22
C ALA A 6 -8.47 16.01 9.68
N PRO A 7 -8.99 15.20 8.73
CA PRO A 7 -8.21 14.10 8.15
C PRO A 7 -6.94 14.68 7.53
N ARG A 8 -5.79 14.20 8.01
CA ARG A 8 -4.49 14.62 7.48
C ARG A 8 -4.36 14.09 6.06
N VAL A 9 -3.99 14.95 5.11
CA VAL A 9 -3.65 14.59 3.73
C VAL A 9 -2.13 14.52 3.58
N GLN A 10 -1.65 13.92 2.49
CA GLN A 10 -0.23 13.94 2.15
C GLN A 10 0.25 15.40 2.01
N PRO A 11 1.45 15.74 2.50
CA PRO A 11 1.97 17.11 2.47
C PRO A 11 2.51 17.53 1.08
N VAL A 12 2.36 16.66 0.08
CA VAL A 12 2.83 16.85 -1.29
C VAL A 12 1.75 16.38 -2.28
N PRO A 13 1.75 16.90 -3.52
CA PRO A 13 0.87 16.41 -4.58
C PRO A 13 1.09 14.92 -4.89
N ARG A 14 0.09 14.28 -5.49
CA ARG A 14 0.20 12.89 -5.92
C ARG A 14 1.31 12.73 -6.98
N PRO A 15 2.31 11.85 -6.78
CA PRO A 15 3.32 11.60 -7.80
C PRO A 15 2.71 10.96 -9.04
N ALA A 16 3.19 11.34 -10.22
CA ALA A 16 2.74 10.76 -11.49
C ALA A 16 3.50 9.47 -11.82
N LEU A 17 4.73 9.35 -11.31
CA LEU A 17 5.63 8.24 -11.62
C LEU A 17 6.00 7.44 -10.37
N MET A 18 6.22 6.14 -10.55
CA MET A 18 6.69 5.25 -9.49
C MET A 18 8.07 5.64 -8.95
N ALA A 19 8.94 6.20 -9.80
CA ALA A 19 10.25 6.70 -9.38
C ALA A 19 10.14 7.90 -8.42
N GLU A 20 9.21 8.82 -8.70
CA GLU A 20 8.90 9.95 -7.82
C GLU A 20 8.33 9.47 -6.50
N PHE A 21 7.37 8.53 -6.54
CA PHE A 21 6.80 7.93 -5.34
C PHE A 21 7.89 7.31 -4.43
N ARG A 22 8.84 6.57 -5.02
CA ARG A 22 9.97 6.00 -4.27
C ARG A 22 10.90 7.07 -3.69
N ALA A 23 11.16 8.15 -4.42
CA ALA A 23 11.95 9.26 -3.93
C ALA A 23 11.27 9.95 -2.74
N LEU A 24 9.95 10.14 -2.79
CA LEU A 24 9.15 10.70 -1.69
C LEU A 24 9.09 9.76 -0.48
N LEU A 25 8.99 8.44 -0.68
CA LEU A 25 9.12 7.47 0.42
C LEU A 25 10.51 7.53 1.07
N THR A 26 11.56 7.64 0.26
CA THR A 26 12.95 7.66 0.74
C THR A 26 13.27 8.96 1.47
N SER A 27 12.66 10.08 1.06
CA SER A 27 12.84 11.36 1.74
C SER A 27 12.11 11.46 3.08
N GLY A 28 11.20 10.52 3.38
CA GLY A 28 10.38 10.51 4.60
C GLY A 28 9.30 11.60 4.63
N VAL A 29 8.97 12.20 3.48
CA VAL A 29 7.97 13.28 3.41
C VAL A 29 6.53 12.75 3.41
N LEU A 30 6.31 11.52 2.95
CA LEU A 30 4.98 10.91 2.96
C LEU A 30 4.59 10.51 4.38
N THR A 31 3.31 10.62 4.72
CA THR A 31 2.80 10.34 6.06
C THR A 31 1.63 9.36 6.06
N ASP A 32 1.44 8.66 7.17
CA ASP A 32 0.22 7.93 7.47
C ASP A 32 -0.91 8.87 7.93
N ARG A 33 -2.09 8.32 8.22
CA ARG A 33 -3.26 9.08 8.69
C ARG A 33 -3.07 9.64 10.11
N ALA A 34 -2.17 9.08 10.92
CA ALA A 34 -1.76 9.65 12.21
C ALA A 34 -0.77 10.83 12.05
N GLY A 35 -0.15 10.97 10.88
CA GLY A 35 0.88 11.97 10.59
C GLY A 35 2.31 11.48 10.87
N ALA A 36 2.51 10.19 11.11
CA ALA A 36 3.84 9.61 11.23
C ALA A 36 4.46 9.42 9.82
N PRO A 37 5.78 9.57 9.67
CA PRO A 37 6.45 9.39 8.39
C PRO A 37 6.39 7.93 7.92
N LEU A 38 6.12 7.75 6.62
CA LEU A 38 6.25 6.48 5.92
C LEU A 38 7.70 6.24 5.48
N GLY A 39 7.97 5.07 4.89
CA GLY A 39 9.29 4.75 4.34
C GLY A 39 10.20 3.97 5.28
N ALA A 40 9.69 3.37 6.36
CA ALA A 40 10.49 2.46 7.19
C ALA A 40 10.95 1.22 6.39
N PRO A 41 12.14 0.63 6.70
CA PRO A 41 12.60 -0.58 6.04
C PRO A 41 11.59 -1.73 6.13
N CYS A 42 11.35 -2.40 5.01
CA CYS A 42 10.46 -3.54 4.92
C CYS A 42 11.25 -4.84 4.81
N GLY A 43 10.73 -5.93 5.42
CA GLY A 43 11.35 -7.26 5.34
C GLY A 43 11.48 -7.84 3.93
N CYS A 44 10.86 -7.22 2.92
CA CYS A 44 11.07 -7.57 1.51
C CYS A 44 12.31 -6.91 0.87
N GLY A 45 13.05 -6.07 1.61
CA GLY A 45 14.17 -5.28 1.10
C GLY A 45 13.78 -3.93 0.49
N GLY A 46 12.49 -3.58 0.49
CA GLY A 46 11.99 -2.26 0.10
C GLY A 46 11.72 -1.34 1.30
N LEU A 47 10.97 -0.27 1.05
CA LEU A 47 10.42 0.60 2.10
C LEU A 47 8.92 0.35 2.22
N THR A 48 8.38 0.48 3.44
CA THR A 48 6.92 0.44 3.65
C THR A 48 6.29 1.73 3.18
N ASP A 49 5.22 1.61 2.42
CA ASP A 49 4.35 2.69 2.03
C ASP A 49 3.10 2.76 2.91
N GLY A 50 3.05 2.02 4.02
CA GLY A 50 1.88 1.94 4.90
C GLY A 50 0.88 0.83 4.53
N TYR A 51 0.94 0.30 3.31
CA TYR A 51 0.16 -0.87 2.91
C TYR A 51 0.82 -2.18 3.35
N THR A 52 0.03 -3.25 3.35
CA THR A 52 0.50 -4.58 3.73
C THR A 52 1.48 -5.09 2.70
N CYS A 53 2.74 -5.27 3.09
CA CYS A 53 3.73 -5.90 2.22
C CYS A 53 3.31 -7.35 1.88
N PRO A 54 3.17 -7.75 0.61
CA PRO A 54 2.78 -9.12 0.28
C PRO A 54 3.74 -10.20 0.82
N LEU A 55 5.03 -9.88 0.94
CA LEU A 55 6.01 -10.80 1.52
C LEU A 55 5.81 -11.02 3.02
N SER A 56 5.11 -10.16 3.75
CA SER A 56 4.82 -10.39 5.18
C SER A 56 3.80 -11.52 5.40
N LEU A 57 3.15 -11.99 4.34
CA LEU A 57 2.13 -13.03 4.39
C LEU A 57 2.67 -14.36 3.88
N ARG A 58 2.09 -15.48 4.32
CA ARG A 58 2.30 -16.77 3.66
C ARG A 58 1.69 -16.75 2.26
N CYS A 59 2.37 -17.34 1.27
CA CYS A 59 1.83 -17.43 -0.09
C CYS A 59 0.72 -18.50 -0.18
N PRO A 60 -0.53 -18.16 -0.57
CA PRO A 60 -1.59 -19.15 -0.71
C PRO A 60 -1.36 -20.15 -1.86
N SER A 61 -0.55 -19.79 -2.85
CA SER A 61 -0.34 -20.59 -4.07
C SER A 61 0.79 -21.61 -3.95
N CYS A 62 1.93 -21.23 -3.35
CA CYS A 62 3.08 -22.13 -3.21
C CYS A 62 3.44 -22.43 -1.76
N ALA A 63 2.60 -22.01 -0.81
CA ALA A 63 2.74 -22.24 0.63
C ALA A 63 4.01 -21.70 1.30
N GLU A 64 4.88 -20.99 0.56
CA GLU A 64 6.08 -20.33 1.07
C GLU A 64 5.74 -19.39 2.25
N PRO A 65 6.48 -19.46 3.37
CA PRO A 65 6.21 -18.65 4.55
C PRO A 65 6.41 -17.14 4.31
N ALA A 66 5.92 -16.38 5.28
CA ALA A 66 6.22 -14.95 5.39
C ALA A 66 7.75 -14.71 5.37
N GLY A 67 8.17 -13.61 4.76
CA GLY A 67 9.56 -13.23 4.58
C GLY A 67 10.30 -13.96 3.46
N ARG A 68 9.69 -14.99 2.83
CA ARG A 68 10.33 -15.72 1.72
C ARG A 68 9.74 -15.38 0.35
N PRO A 69 10.57 -15.27 -0.70
CA PRO A 69 10.10 -15.13 -2.09
C PRO A 69 9.25 -16.33 -2.51
N CYS A 70 8.33 -16.13 -3.46
CA CYS A 70 7.57 -17.24 -4.01
C CYS A 70 8.49 -18.20 -4.78
N ARG A 71 8.11 -19.48 -4.82
CA ARG A 71 8.76 -20.49 -5.67
C ARG A 71 7.82 -21.01 -6.75
N ARG A 72 8.41 -21.39 -7.89
CA ARG A 72 7.77 -22.13 -8.99
C ARG A 72 7.63 -23.61 -8.60
N PRO A 73 6.74 -24.38 -9.26
CA PRO A 73 6.63 -25.83 -9.02
C PRO A 73 7.94 -26.61 -9.17
N SER A 74 8.87 -26.12 -10.00
CA SER A 74 10.21 -26.70 -10.15
C SER A 74 11.13 -26.47 -8.94
N GLY A 75 10.68 -25.78 -7.89
CA GLY A 75 11.47 -25.44 -6.70
C GLY A 75 12.34 -24.18 -6.83
N HIS A 76 12.45 -23.59 -8.03
CA HIS A 76 13.18 -22.35 -8.27
C HIS A 76 12.42 -21.13 -7.76
N GLN A 77 13.16 -20.07 -7.41
CA GLN A 77 12.56 -18.78 -7.06
C GLN A 77 11.73 -18.24 -8.24
N ALA A 78 10.51 -17.80 -7.95
CA ALA A 78 9.69 -17.09 -8.91
C ALA A 78 10.23 -15.67 -9.10
N ALA A 79 10.21 -15.18 -10.35
CA ALA A 79 10.64 -13.82 -10.66
C ALA A 79 9.70 -12.77 -10.05
N GLU A 80 8.43 -13.14 -9.87
CA GLU A 80 7.38 -12.26 -9.39
C GLU A 80 6.65 -12.89 -8.19
N THR A 81 5.99 -12.04 -7.41
CA THR A 81 5.10 -12.51 -6.35
C THR A 81 3.81 -13.06 -6.95
N HIS A 82 3.40 -14.25 -6.52
CA HIS A 82 2.16 -14.85 -7.01
C HIS A 82 0.92 -13.97 -6.70
N VAL A 83 0.05 -13.81 -7.69
CA VAL A 83 -1.18 -13.01 -7.61
C VAL A 83 -2.04 -13.32 -6.37
N PRO A 84 -2.25 -14.58 -5.95
CA PRO A 84 -3.00 -14.87 -4.73
C PRO A 84 -2.40 -14.23 -3.45
N ARG A 85 -1.08 -14.09 -3.37
CA ARG A 85 -0.41 -13.42 -2.24
C ARG A 85 -0.61 -11.90 -2.29
N LEU A 86 -0.57 -11.31 -3.49
CA LEU A 86 -0.93 -9.89 -3.69
C LEU A 86 -2.39 -9.61 -3.29
N ARG A 87 -3.32 -10.48 -3.68
CA ARG A 87 -4.74 -10.37 -3.31
C ARG A 87 -4.97 -10.49 -1.82
N ALA A 88 -4.23 -11.37 -1.13
CA ALA A 88 -4.30 -11.52 0.32
C ALA A 88 -3.88 -10.21 1.02
N ALA A 89 -2.79 -9.59 0.58
CA ALA A 89 -2.36 -8.29 1.10
C ALA A 89 -3.42 -7.20 0.87
N GLY A 90 -3.90 -7.05 -0.37
CA GLY A 90 -4.95 -6.07 -0.66
C GLY A 90 -6.26 -6.30 0.09
N SER A 91 -6.57 -7.55 0.48
CA SER A 91 -7.75 -7.85 1.30
C SER A 91 -7.57 -7.41 2.76
N LEU A 92 -6.36 -7.54 3.31
CA LEU A 92 -6.02 -7.00 4.62
C LEU A 92 -6.05 -5.47 4.60
N ASP A 93 -5.53 -4.84 3.55
CA ASP A 93 -5.56 -3.38 3.43
C ASP A 93 -6.99 -2.85 3.35
N LYS A 94 -7.89 -3.49 2.60
CA LYS A 94 -9.33 -3.15 2.61
C LYS A 94 -9.98 -3.31 3.99
N ALA A 95 -9.56 -4.31 4.76
CA ALA A 95 -10.06 -4.48 6.12
C ALA A 95 -9.57 -3.34 7.02
N ARG A 96 -8.27 -3.02 6.97
CA ARG A 96 -7.66 -1.89 7.68
C ARG A 96 -8.33 -0.56 7.30
N GLU A 97 -8.65 -0.36 6.02
CA GLU A 97 -9.34 0.84 5.54
C GLU A 97 -10.72 0.98 6.15
N ARG A 98 -11.52 -0.10 6.14
CA ARG A 98 -12.86 -0.14 6.74
C ARG A 98 -12.81 0.09 8.25
N ASP A 99 -11.78 -0.43 8.90
CA ASP A 99 -11.62 -0.35 10.36
C ASP A 99 -10.95 0.99 10.77
N GLY A 100 -10.64 1.87 9.81
CA GLY A 100 -10.12 3.21 10.07
C GLY A 100 -8.66 3.21 10.57
N ASP A 101 -7.86 2.21 10.20
CA ASP A 101 -6.49 2.06 10.68
C ASP A 101 -5.66 3.33 10.43
N PRO A 102 -5.13 3.98 11.49
CA PRO A 102 -4.40 5.23 11.37
C PRO A 102 -3.01 5.08 10.75
N THR A 103 -2.50 3.85 10.63
CA THR A 103 -1.19 3.53 10.04
C THR A 103 -1.24 3.38 8.51
N LEU A 104 -2.44 3.45 7.92
CA LEU A 104 -2.58 3.54 6.47
C LEU A 104 -2.14 4.91 5.95
N PRO A 105 -1.75 5.01 4.67
CA PRO A 105 -1.37 6.28 4.07
C PRO A 105 -2.44 7.35 4.23
N ALA A 106 -1.99 8.56 4.55
CA ALA A 106 -2.84 9.73 4.39
C ALA A 106 -3.29 9.82 2.92
N PRO A 107 -4.56 10.22 2.66
CA PRO A 107 -5.04 10.46 1.30
C PRO A 107 -4.24 11.58 0.62
N TRP A 108 -4.14 11.51 -0.71
CA TRP A 108 -3.54 12.60 -1.49
C TRP A 108 -4.44 13.86 -1.45
N PRO A 109 -3.85 15.07 -1.46
CA PRO A 109 -4.61 16.33 -1.37
C PRO A 109 -5.57 16.56 -2.55
N ASP A 110 -5.30 15.96 -3.71
CA ASP A 110 -6.10 16.13 -4.94
C ASP A 110 -7.28 15.16 -5.05
N HIS A 111 -7.59 14.40 -3.99
CA HIS A 111 -8.71 13.46 -4.04
C HIS A 111 -10.04 14.21 -3.91
N ASP A 112 -10.65 14.59 -5.03
CA ASP A 112 -12.08 14.85 -5.06
C ASP A 112 -12.79 13.50 -4.84
N PRO A 113 -13.60 13.31 -3.77
CA PRO A 113 -14.35 12.07 -3.57
C PRO A 113 -15.39 11.79 -4.67
N THR A 114 -15.63 12.76 -5.57
CA THR A 114 -16.55 12.66 -6.71
C THR A 114 -15.90 12.06 -7.96
N ASP A 115 -14.59 11.81 -7.96
CA ASP A 115 -13.85 11.18 -9.08
C ASP A 115 -14.12 9.66 -9.23
N GLN A 116 -15.27 9.20 -8.71
CA GLN A 116 -15.83 7.90 -9.05
C GLN A 116 -16.23 7.94 -10.52
N ILE A 117 -15.36 7.36 -11.36
CA ILE A 117 -15.62 6.75 -12.67
C ILE A 117 -17.07 6.94 -13.10
N LEU A 118 -17.36 8.06 -13.78
CA LEU A 118 -18.53 8.12 -14.66
C LEU A 118 -18.40 6.90 -15.59
N PRO A 119 -19.38 5.99 -15.67
CA PRO A 119 -19.40 5.04 -16.75
C PRO A 119 -19.34 5.87 -18.03
N LYS A 120 -18.34 5.60 -18.88
CA LYS A 120 -18.34 6.12 -20.24
C LYS A 120 -19.55 5.48 -20.92
N ASP A 121 -20.69 6.14 -20.83
CA ASP A 121 -21.90 5.79 -21.54
C ASP A 121 -21.59 5.85 -23.04
N ARG A 122 -21.34 4.67 -23.59
CA ARG A 122 -22.08 4.09 -24.71
C ARG A 122 -22.82 5.15 -25.55
N THR A 123 -22.25 5.49 -26.70
CA THR A 123 -23.04 5.82 -27.90
C THR A 123 -22.29 5.31 -29.12
#